data_AF-A0A4P9Y7G2-F1
#
_entry.id   AF-A0A4P9Y7G2-F1
#
_cell.length_a   1.000
_cell.length_b   1.000
_cell.length_c   1.000
_cell.angle_alpha   90.00
_cell.angle_beta   90.00
_cell.angle_gamma   90.00
#
_symmetry.space_group_name_H-M   'P 1'
#
loop_
_entity.id
_entity.type
_entity.pdbx_description
1 polymer ?
#
loop_
_entity_poly.entity_id
_entity_poly.type
_entity_poly.pdbx_seq_one_letter_code
_entity_poly.pdbx_strand_id
1 'polypeptide(L)'
;MTRSKSSQEAMEEEEGRRIAQLRQVFEKALEKSLRPCTFEKLSKCYPTLAQTKPELLRLAAHQAKEYLRKTSTESFDRALEQRELVARVNELEEMTTRARRGEYQAQTFVPYPREPQRVLAASSVPPKREELARLQASLRKMEKEVDGAKTRVMRATEECKEARQALADRQMAIQELKHATEELEKKAGEEIKNL
;
A
#
# COMPACT_ATOMS: atom_id res chain seq x y z
N MET A 1 -21.23 -17.86 -23.22
CA MET A 1 -20.72 -18.89 -22.27
C MET A 1 -19.21 -18.74 -22.15
N THR A 2 -18.72 -17.83 -21.30
CA THR A 2 -17.28 -17.58 -21.11
C THR A 2 -17.01 -17.09 -19.67
N ARG A 3 -17.57 -17.77 -18.67
CA ARG A 3 -17.38 -17.43 -17.24
C ARG A 3 -17.02 -18.64 -16.39
N SER A 4 -16.05 -19.43 -16.84
CA SER A 4 -15.62 -20.62 -16.08
C SER A 4 -14.11 -20.88 -16.06
N LYS A 5 -13.28 -19.99 -16.64
CA LYS A 5 -11.81 -20.15 -16.61
C LYS A 5 -11.07 -19.23 -15.61
N SER A 6 -11.73 -18.21 -15.03
CA SER A 6 -11.06 -17.22 -14.16
C SER A 6 -10.96 -17.61 -12.68
N SER A 7 -11.37 -18.82 -12.29
CA SER A 7 -11.33 -19.26 -10.88
C SER A 7 -10.31 -20.35 -10.59
N GLN A 8 -9.64 -20.91 -11.61
CA GLN A 8 -8.65 -21.99 -11.43
C GLN A 8 -7.19 -21.53 -11.58
N GLU A 9 -6.92 -20.31 -12.04
CA GLU A 9 -5.55 -19.81 -12.28
C GLU A 9 -5.01 -18.89 -11.18
N ALA A 10 -5.68 -18.82 -10.02
CA ALA A 10 -5.30 -17.93 -8.91
C ALA A 10 -4.89 -18.64 -7.60
N MET A 11 -4.62 -19.96 -7.63
CA MET A 11 -4.48 -20.72 -6.38
C MET A 11 -3.41 -21.83 -6.37
N GLU A 12 -2.32 -21.66 -7.09
CA GLU A 12 -1.04 -22.19 -6.60
C GLU A 12 -0.32 -21.04 -5.90
N GLU A 13 -0.83 -20.66 -4.71
CA GLU A 13 0.04 -19.97 -3.76
C GLU A 13 1.20 -20.92 -3.48
N GLU A 14 2.39 -20.55 -3.95
CA GLU A 14 3.60 -21.36 -3.78
C GLU A 14 3.72 -21.75 -2.30
N GLU A 15 3.78 -23.06 -2.03
CA GLU A 15 3.78 -23.56 -0.66
C GLU A 15 5.00 -23.02 0.09
N GLY A 16 4.75 -22.17 1.10
CA GLY A 16 5.81 -21.61 1.92
C GLY A 16 6.53 -22.68 2.75
N ARG A 17 7.68 -22.31 3.30
CA ARG A 17 8.59 -23.25 3.99
C ARG A 17 7.89 -23.98 5.14
N ARG A 18 7.10 -23.28 5.95
CA ARG A 18 6.35 -23.88 7.07
C ARG A 18 5.25 -24.84 6.62
N ILE A 19 4.57 -24.56 5.50
CA ILE A 19 3.55 -25.49 4.97
C ILE A 19 4.21 -26.77 4.47
N ALA A 20 5.32 -26.66 3.73
CA ALA A 20 6.10 -27.82 3.30
C ALA A 20 6.59 -28.65 4.50
N GLN A 21 7.04 -27.99 5.56
CA GLN A 21 7.43 -28.67 6.82
C GLN A 21 6.24 -29.33 7.51
N LEU A 22 5.07 -28.68 7.55
CA LEU A 22 3.86 -29.23 8.13
C LEU A 22 3.43 -30.52 7.41
N ARG A 23 3.43 -30.50 6.06
CA ARG A 23 3.20 -31.69 5.23
C ARG A 23 4.19 -32.81 5.53
N GLN A 24 5.47 -32.47 5.65
CA GLN A 24 6.51 -33.45 5.96
C GLN A 24 6.32 -34.08 7.34
N VAL A 25 5.93 -33.30 8.35
CA VAL A 25 5.65 -33.80 9.70
C VAL A 25 4.40 -34.68 9.70
N PHE A 26 3.35 -34.27 8.98
CA PHE A 26 2.13 -35.07 8.81
C PHE A 26 2.44 -36.43 8.16
N GLU A 27 3.16 -36.45 7.04
CA GLU A 27 3.52 -37.68 6.34
C GLU A 27 4.33 -38.63 7.24
N LYS A 28 5.33 -38.10 7.96
CA LYS A 28 6.11 -38.89 8.94
C LYS A 28 5.24 -39.44 10.07
N ALA A 29 4.29 -38.66 10.57
CA ALA A 29 3.38 -39.10 11.63
C ALA A 29 2.41 -40.18 11.12
N LEU A 30 1.88 -40.03 9.91
CA LEU A 30 1.02 -40.99 9.25
C LEU A 30 1.76 -42.31 9.01
N GLU A 31 2.97 -42.27 8.47
CA GLU A 31 3.80 -43.45 8.24
C GLU A 31 4.07 -44.21 9.56
N LYS A 32 4.44 -43.48 10.63
CA LYS A 32 4.66 -44.08 11.96
C LYS A 32 3.39 -44.70 12.54
N SER A 33 2.23 -44.06 12.32
CA SER A 33 0.93 -44.55 12.80
C SER A 33 0.47 -45.79 12.05
N LEU A 34 0.84 -45.92 10.78
CA LEU A 34 0.51 -47.08 9.94
C LEU A 34 1.54 -48.22 10.04
N ARG A 35 2.72 -47.97 10.60
CA ARG A 35 3.77 -49.00 10.81
C ARG A 35 3.27 -50.24 11.58
N PRO A 36 2.39 -50.15 12.59
CA PRO A 36 1.87 -51.32 13.28
C PRO A 36 0.86 -52.16 12.48
N CYS A 37 0.34 -51.66 11.36
CA CYS A 37 -0.59 -52.40 10.50
C CYS A 37 0.17 -53.41 9.61
N THR A 38 0.85 -54.36 10.25
CA THR A 38 1.54 -55.47 9.59
C THR A 38 0.83 -56.78 9.84
N PHE A 39 1.00 -57.72 8.90
CA PHE A 39 0.47 -59.07 9.03
C PHE A 39 0.88 -59.73 10.36
N GLU A 40 2.13 -59.57 10.80
CA GLU A 40 2.64 -60.17 12.06
C GLU A 40 1.92 -59.66 13.32
N LYS A 41 1.55 -58.38 13.34
CA LYS A 41 0.82 -57.80 14.47
C LYS A 41 -0.66 -58.18 14.42
N LEU A 42 -1.23 -58.19 13.22
CA LEU A 42 -2.61 -58.62 12.99
C LEU A 42 -2.80 -60.11 13.24
N SER A 43 -1.85 -60.97 12.89
CA SER A 43 -1.94 -62.42 13.12
C SER A 43 -1.94 -62.78 14.60
N LYS A 44 -1.27 -61.97 15.45
CA LYS A 44 -1.35 -62.11 16.91
C LYS A 44 -2.74 -61.79 17.45
N CYS A 45 -3.43 -60.81 16.87
CA CYS A 45 -4.79 -60.43 17.27
C CYS A 45 -5.87 -61.34 16.65
N TYR A 46 -5.59 -61.92 15.49
CA TYR A 46 -6.51 -62.78 14.73
C TYR A 46 -5.89 -64.15 14.39
N PRO A 47 -5.50 -64.95 15.40
CA PRO A 47 -4.71 -66.18 15.20
C PRO A 47 -5.46 -67.25 14.38
N THR A 48 -6.75 -67.44 14.62
CA THR A 48 -7.58 -68.41 13.88
C THR A 48 -7.67 -68.05 12.39
N LEU A 49 -7.80 -66.76 12.07
CA LEU A 49 -7.88 -66.30 10.69
C LEU A 49 -6.51 -66.36 9.99
N ALA A 50 -5.42 -66.10 10.73
CA ALA A 50 -4.07 -66.23 10.22
C ALA A 50 -3.71 -67.67 9.83
N GLN A 51 -4.26 -68.67 10.54
CA GLN A 51 -4.06 -70.09 10.21
C GLN A 51 -4.96 -70.58 9.08
N THR A 52 -6.23 -70.15 9.07
CA THR A 52 -7.21 -70.64 8.10
C THR A 52 -7.14 -69.94 6.74
N LYS A 53 -6.91 -68.62 6.72
CA LYS A 53 -6.90 -67.80 5.49
C LYS A 53 -5.87 -66.65 5.60
N PRO A 54 -4.56 -66.94 5.63
CA PRO A 54 -3.52 -65.91 5.77
C PRO A 54 -3.53 -64.86 4.65
N GLU A 55 -3.83 -65.25 3.41
CA GLU A 55 -3.88 -64.33 2.28
C GLU A 55 -4.99 -63.28 2.41
N LEU A 56 -6.14 -63.66 2.97
CA LEU A 56 -7.23 -62.72 3.23
C LEU A 56 -6.82 -61.69 4.28
N LEU A 57 -6.11 -62.13 5.33
CA LEU A 57 -5.62 -61.23 6.38
C LEU A 57 -4.53 -60.27 5.86
N ARG A 58 -3.64 -60.74 4.97
CA ARG A 58 -2.65 -59.87 4.30
C ARG A 58 -3.33 -58.83 3.42
N LEU A 59 -4.32 -59.26 2.62
CA LEU A 59 -5.09 -58.36 1.77
C LEU A 59 -5.82 -57.30 2.60
N ALA A 60 -6.49 -57.70 3.68
CA ALA A 60 -7.17 -56.79 4.59
C ALA A 60 -6.21 -55.78 5.24
N ALA A 61 -5.03 -56.24 5.69
CA ALA A 61 -4.00 -55.36 6.25
C ALA A 61 -3.53 -54.31 5.25
N HIS A 62 -3.27 -54.72 4.00
CA HIS A 62 -2.87 -53.83 2.93
C HIS A 62 -3.98 -52.82 2.59
N GLN A 63 -5.21 -53.29 2.37
CA GLN A 63 -6.35 -52.43 2.05
C GLN A 63 -6.64 -51.43 3.16
N ALA A 64 -6.62 -51.85 4.42
CA ALA A 64 -6.82 -50.95 5.55
C ALA A 64 -5.72 -49.87 5.61
N LYS A 65 -4.46 -50.25 5.36
CA LYS A 65 -3.34 -49.31 5.35
C LYS A 65 -3.46 -48.29 4.22
N GLU A 66 -3.77 -48.73 3.01
CA GLU A 66 -3.95 -47.85 1.84
C GLU A 66 -5.15 -46.93 2.01
N TYR A 67 -6.29 -47.47 2.47
CA TYR A 67 -7.48 -46.67 2.72
C TYR A 67 -7.23 -45.60 3.78
N LEU A 68 -6.66 -45.97 4.93
CA LEU A 68 -6.33 -45.02 5.99
C LEU A 68 -5.36 -43.93 5.51
N ARG A 69 -4.33 -44.31 4.75
CA ARG A 69 -3.39 -43.36 4.15
C ARG A 69 -4.11 -42.37 3.26
N LYS A 70 -4.86 -42.87 2.28
CA LYS A 70 -5.58 -42.05 1.30
C LYS A 70 -6.57 -41.09 1.98
N THR A 71 -7.46 -41.62 2.82
CA THR A 71 -8.49 -40.81 3.49
C THR A 71 -7.88 -39.80 4.46
N SER A 72 -6.78 -40.14 5.14
CA SER A 72 -6.09 -39.19 6.01
C SER A 72 -5.44 -38.05 5.23
N THR A 73 -4.78 -38.35 4.11
CA THR A 73 -4.18 -37.33 3.24
C THR A 73 -5.25 -36.41 2.64
N GLU A 74 -6.33 -36.98 2.09
CA GLU A 74 -7.45 -36.20 1.56
C GLU A 74 -8.11 -35.31 2.63
N SER A 75 -8.29 -35.85 3.84
CA SER A 75 -8.83 -35.08 4.96
C SER A 75 -7.89 -33.96 5.41
N PHE A 76 -6.58 -34.18 5.35
CA PHE A 76 -5.58 -33.19 5.69
C PHE A 76 -5.56 -32.05 4.67
N ASP A 77 -5.55 -32.38 3.37
CA ASP A 77 -5.62 -31.40 2.29
C ASP A 77 -6.89 -30.56 2.38
N ARG A 78 -8.04 -31.21 2.60
CA ARG A 78 -9.31 -30.52 2.81
C ARG A 78 -9.27 -29.57 4.02
N ALA A 79 -8.59 -29.95 5.10
CA ALA A 79 -8.44 -29.09 6.27
C ALA A 79 -7.54 -27.88 6.00
N LEU A 80 -6.52 -28.03 5.15
CA LEU A 80 -5.69 -26.91 4.68
C LEU A 80 -6.53 -25.92 3.84
N GLU A 81 -7.32 -26.43 2.90
CA GLU A 81 -8.17 -25.62 2.03
C GLU A 81 -9.27 -24.88 2.80
N GLN A 82 -10.04 -25.59 3.63
CA GLN A 82 -11.18 -25.02 4.36
C GLN A 82 -10.81 -23.86 5.29
N ARG A 83 -9.55 -23.80 5.72
CA ARG A 83 -9.04 -22.78 6.64
C ARG A 83 -8.14 -21.77 5.96
N GLU A 84 -7.98 -21.86 4.63
CA GLU A 84 -7.02 -21.06 3.86
C GLU A 84 -5.62 -21.10 4.51
N LEU A 85 -5.22 -22.25 5.03
CA LEU A 85 -4.08 -22.33 5.95
C LEU A 85 -2.77 -21.98 5.24
N VAL A 86 -2.66 -22.28 3.94
CA VAL A 86 -1.51 -21.95 3.11
C VAL A 86 -1.30 -20.43 3.11
N ALA A 87 -2.30 -19.66 2.68
CA ALA A 87 -2.28 -18.19 2.70
C ALA A 87 -1.91 -17.62 4.07
N ARG A 88 -2.57 -18.10 5.14
CA ARG A 88 -2.39 -17.58 6.50
C ARG A 88 -1.00 -17.85 7.06
N VAL A 89 -0.45 -19.04 6.79
CA VAL A 89 0.90 -19.38 7.24
C VAL A 89 1.95 -18.64 6.42
N ASN A 90 1.73 -18.46 5.12
CA ASN A 90 2.59 -17.66 4.26
C ASN A 90 2.62 -16.19 4.70
N GLU A 91 1.46 -15.59 4.98
CA GLU A 91 1.34 -14.23 5.55
C GLU A 91 2.11 -14.13 6.88
N LEU A 92 2.01 -15.14 7.74
CA LEU A 92 2.76 -15.20 8.99
C LEU A 92 4.28 -15.28 8.77
N GLU A 93 4.75 -16.04 7.77
CA GLU A 93 6.17 -16.10 7.40
C GLU A 93 6.68 -14.74 6.90
N GLU A 94 5.90 -14.06 6.08
CA GLU A 94 6.22 -12.71 5.62
C GLU A 94 6.32 -11.73 6.79
N MET A 95 5.31 -11.69 7.67
CA MET A 95 5.31 -10.87 8.88
C MET A 95 6.52 -11.15 9.77
N THR A 96 6.86 -12.44 9.96
CA THR A 96 8.04 -12.83 10.75
C THR A 96 9.33 -12.33 10.09
N THR A 97 9.43 -12.42 8.77
CA THR A 97 10.62 -12.00 8.02
C THR A 97 10.80 -10.49 8.09
N ARG A 98 9.73 -9.72 7.87
CA ARG A 98 9.72 -8.26 7.99
C ARG A 98 10.10 -7.79 9.40
N ALA A 99 9.60 -8.49 10.43
CA ALA A 99 10.00 -8.24 11.82
C ALA A 99 11.48 -8.51 12.07
N ARG A 100 12.04 -9.61 11.54
CA ARG A 100 13.48 -9.90 11.64
C ARG A 100 14.35 -8.89 10.92
N ARG A 101 13.87 -8.30 9.81
CA ARG A 101 14.54 -7.22 9.09
C ARG A 101 14.48 -5.87 9.81
N GLY A 102 13.78 -5.77 10.94
CA GLY A 102 13.64 -4.52 11.69
C GLY A 102 12.72 -3.51 11.02
N GLU A 103 11.88 -3.92 10.06
CA GLU A 103 10.88 -3.05 9.43
C GLU A 103 9.82 -2.56 10.43
N TYR A 104 9.69 -3.27 11.56
CA TYR A 104 8.84 -2.86 12.67
C TYR A 104 9.72 -2.43 13.84
N GLN A 105 9.52 -1.21 14.32
CA GLN A 105 10.04 -0.81 15.62
C GLN A 105 9.35 -1.64 16.70
N ALA A 106 10.11 -2.08 17.71
CA ALA A 106 9.58 -2.82 18.86
C ALA A 106 8.54 -1.95 19.59
N GLN A 107 7.29 -2.02 19.17
CA GLN A 107 6.18 -1.49 19.95
C GLN A 107 5.98 -2.41 21.15
N THR A 108 5.65 -1.81 22.29
CA THR A 108 5.18 -2.54 23.47
C THR A 108 4.12 -3.53 23.04
N PHE A 109 4.34 -4.82 23.33
CA PHE A 109 3.37 -5.87 23.11
C PHE A 109 2.05 -5.44 23.76
N VAL A 110 1.01 -5.24 22.95
CA VAL A 110 -0.34 -4.92 23.45
C VAL A 110 -1.10 -6.24 23.50
N PRO A 111 -1.42 -6.76 24.71
CA PRO A 111 -2.19 -7.99 24.84
C PRO A 111 -3.57 -7.83 24.19
N TYR A 112 -4.09 -8.93 23.64
CA TYR A 112 -5.50 -9.01 23.27
C TYR A 112 -6.36 -9.22 24.54
N PRO A 113 -7.61 -8.74 24.57
CA PRO A 113 -8.33 -8.03 23.51
C PRO A 113 -7.96 -6.55 23.37
N ARG A 114 -7.94 -6.05 22.14
CA ARG A 114 -7.75 -4.62 21.86
C ARG A 114 -9.08 -3.88 21.94
N GLU A 115 -9.07 -2.69 22.53
CA GLU A 115 -10.21 -1.78 22.48
C GLU A 115 -10.54 -1.41 21.02
N PRO A 116 -11.81 -1.49 20.58
CA PRO A 116 -12.20 -1.20 19.19
C PRO A 116 -11.73 0.18 18.70
N GLN A 117 -11.77 1.18 19.57
CA GLN A 117 -11.32 2.55 19.27
C GLN A 117 -9.84 2.60 18.88
N ARG A 118 -8.98 1.79 19.51
CA ARG A 118 -7.54 1.73 19.17
C ARG A 118 -7.31 1.11 17.80
N VAL A 119 -8.09 0.09 17.44
CA VAL A 119 -8.00 -0.55 16.11
C VAL A 119 -8.42 0.42 15.02
N LEU A 120 -9.55 1.13 15.23
CA LEU A 120 -10.04 2.16 14.31
C LEU A 120 -9.08 3.35 14.19
N ALA A 121 -8.51 3.80 15.30
CA ALA A 121 -7.51 4.86 15.28
C ALA A 121 -6.29 4.42 14.46
N ALA A 122 -5.74 3.23 14.74
CA ALA A 122 -4.57 2.71 14.04
C ALA A 122 -4.80 2.54 12.53
N SER A 123 -5.97 2.04 12.11
CA SER A 123 -6.29 1.90 10.69
C SER A 123 -6.56 3.24 9.99
N SER A 124 -7.06 4.24 10.72
CA SER A 124 -7.34 5.57 10.15
C SER A 124 -6.11 6.45 9.95
N VAL A 125 -4.99 6.16 10.64
CA VAL A 125 -3.78 7.01 10.59
C VAL A 125 -3.09 7.01 9.21
N PRO A 126 -2.82 5.86 8.55
CA PRO A 126 -2.17 5.86 7.23
C PRO A 126 -2.89 6.71 6.17
N PRO A 127 -4.21 6.53 5.91
CA PRO A 127 -4.88 7.34 4.89
C PRO A 127 -4.96 8.83 5.29
N LYS A 128 -5.13 9.13 6.59
CA LYS A 128 -5.09 10.53 7.06
C LYS A 128 -3.73 11.17 6.87
N ARG A 129 -2.63 10.43 7.02
CA ARG A 129 -1.28 10.94 6.75
C ARG A 129 -1.05 11.22 5.28
N GLU A 130 -1.54 10.34 4.39
CA GLU A 130 -1.48 10.56 2.95
C GLU A 130 -2.27 11.81 2.54
N GLU A 131 -3.49 11.96 3.05
CA GLU A 131 -4.32 13.15 2.81
C GLU A 131 -3.69 14.43 3.37
N LEU A 132 -3.12 14.37 4.58
CA LEU A 132 -2.38 15.49 5.16
C LEU A 132 -1.20 15.90 4.26
N ALA A 133 -0.42 14.94 3.76
CA ALA A 133 0.69 15.21 2.86
C ALA A 133 0.23 15.85 1.54
N ARG A 134 -0.89 15.38 0.97
CA ARG A 134 -1.52 15.95 -0.22
C ARG A 134 -1.95 17.40 0.01
N LEU A 135 -2.66 17.67 1.11
CA LEU A 135 -3.13 19.02 1.46
C LEU A 135 -1.96 19.97 1.72
N GLN A 136 -0.92 19.51 2.43
CA GLN A 136 0.30 20.30 2.65
C GLN A 136 1.01 20.64 1.34
N ALA A 137 1.09 19.69 0.39
CA ALA A 137 1.65 19.96 -0.93
C ALA A 137 0.84 21.00 -1.70
N SER A 138 -0.50 20.92 -1.65
CA SER A 138 -1.37 21.90 -2.29
C SER A 138 -1.24 23.29 -1.66
N LEU A 139 -1.16 23.37 -0.33
CA LEU A 139 -0.98 24.62 0.40
C LEU A 139 0.36 25.28 0.03
N ARG A 140 1.47 24.53 0.02
CA ARG A 140 2.78 25.03 -0.42
C ARG A 140 2.76 25.55 -1.86
N LYS A 141 1.99 24.90 -2.75
CA LYS A 141 1.82 25.37 -4.13
C LYS A 141 1.12 26.73 -4.16
N MET A 142 0.02 26.88 -3.42
CA MET A 142 -0.72 28.14 -3.33
C MET A 142 0.11 29.25 -2.71
N GLU A 143 0.85 28.97 -1.63
CA GLU A 143 1.76 29.96 -1.01
C GLU A 143 2.79 30.48 -2.01
N LYS A 144 3.39 29.59 -2.81
CA LYS A 144 4.34 29.98 -3.86
C LYS A 144 3.68 30.82 -4.96
N GLU A 145 2.44 30.52 -5.34
CA GLU A 145 1.69 31.31 -6.31
C GLU A 145 1.35 32.71 -5.78
N VAL A 146 0.98 32.81 -4.50
CA VAL A 146 0.72 34.09 -3.81
C VAL A 146 1.98 34.92 -3.71
N ASP A 147 3.11 34.34 -3.32
CA ASP A 147 4.41 35.05 -3.29
C ASP A 147 4.83 35.53 -4.68
N GLY A 148 4.61 34.69 -5.71
CA GLY A 148 4.82 35.08 -7.10
C GLY A 148 3.90 36.21 -7.55
N ALA A 149 2.65 36.24 -7.11
CA ALA A 149 1.73 37.32 -7.40
C ALA A 149 2.12 38.62 -6.68
N LYS A 150 2.51 38.52 -5.40
CA LYS A 150 2.96 39.65 -4.58
C LYS A 150 4.18 40.34 -5.20
N THR A 151 5.17 39.56 -5.63
CA THR A 151 6.36 40.12 -6.31
C THR A 151 6.01 40.81 -7.63
N ARG A 152 5.10 40.24 -8.43
CA ARG A 152 4.60 40.91 -9.65
C ARG A 152 3.89 42.21 -9.36
N VAL A 153 3.02 42.25 -8.34
CA VAL A 153 2.31 43.47 -7.92
C VAL A 153 3.31 44.52 -7.44
N MET A 154 4.28 44.15 -6.59
CA MET A 154 5.30 45.10 -6.12
C MET A 154 6.09 45.71 -7.27
N ARG A 155 6.51 44.90 -8.25
CA ARG A 155 7.20 45.41 -9.44
C ARG A 155 6.32 46.36 -10.26
N ALA A 156 5.08 45.97 -10.55
CA ALA A 156 4.14 46.81 -11.30
C ALA A 156 3.83 48.13 -10.56
N THR A 157 3.75 48.11 -9.22
CA THR A 157 3.56 49.34 -8.45
C THR A 157 4.76 50.27 -8.53
N GLU A 158 5.98 49.73 -8.59
CA GLU A 158 7.19 50.54 -8.73
C GLU A 158 7.29 51.15 -10.13
N GLU A 159 7.08 50.34 -11.17
CA GLU A 159 6.96 50.81 -12.56
C GLU A 159 5.89 51.91 -12.71
N CYS A 160 4.74 51.76 -12.05
CA CYS A 160 3.69 52.79 -12.03
C CYS A 160 4.13 54.08 -11.32
N LYS A 161 4.93 54.00 -10.25
CA LYS A 161 5.47 55.20 -9.58
C LYS A 161 6.46 55.93 -10.47
N GLU A 162 7.39 55.19 -11.08
CA GLU A 162 8.37 55.75 -12.03
C GLU A 162 7.67 56.43 -13.21
N ALA A 163 6.68 55.76 -13.81
CA ALA A 163 5.89 56.31 -14.90
C ALA A 163 5.09 57.57 -14.47
N ARG A 164 4.54 57.57 -13.24
CA ARG A 164 3.87 58.77 -12.68
C ARG A 164 4.83 59.93 -12.48
N GLN A 165 6.03 59.68 -11.97
CA GLN A 165 7.05 60.72 -11.80
C GLN A 165 7.46 61.31 -13.16
N ALA A 166 7.77 60.46 -14.14
CA ALA A 166 8.11 60.90 -15.49
C ALA A 166 6.98 61.70 -16.16
N LEU A 167 5.71 61.34 -15.88
CA LEU A 167 4.56 62.10 -16.37
C LEU A 167 4.43 63.46 -15.69
N ALA A 168 4.71 63.57 -14.39
CA ALA A 168 4.75 64.85 -13.67
C ALA A 168 5.88 65.76 -14.20
N ASP A 169 7.08 65.21 -14.43
CA ASP A 169 8.21 65.97 -14.98
C ASP A 169 7.89 66.50 -16.39
N ARG A 170 7.25 65.68 -17.24
CA ARG A 170 6.76 66.11 -18.56
C ARG A 170 5.67 67.19 -18.46
N GLN A 171 4.77 67.09 -17.48
CA GLN A 171 3.73 68.11 -17.26
C GLN A 171 4.36 69.47 -16.89
N MET A 172 5.39 69.47 -16.04
CA MET A 172 6.15 70.68 -15.71
C MET A 172 6.81 71.29 -16.95
N ALA A 173 7.50 70.48 -17.77
CA ALA A 173 8.13 70.96 -19.01
C ALA A 173 7.12 71.54 -20.01
N ILE A 174 5.92 70.96 -20.12
CA ILE A 174 4.84 71.51 -20.96
C ILE A 174 4.37 72.87 -20.42
N GLN A 175 4.26 73.03 -19.09
CA GLN A 175 3.89 74.32 -18.50
C GLN A 175 4.94 75.40 -18.76
N GLU A 176 6.23 75.07 -18.64
CA GLU A 176 7.34 75.98 -18.94
C GLU A 176 7.33 76.41 -20.41
N LEU A 177 7.14 75.47 -21.34
CA LEU A 177 7.03 75.78 -22.77
C LEU A 177 5.82 76.65 -23.08
N LYS A 178 4.66 76.40 -22.45
CA LYS A 178 3.47 77.24 -22.60
C LYS A 178 3.74 78.68 -22.13
N HIS A 179 4.36 78.85 -20.97
CA HIS A 179 4.73 80.17 -20.47
C HIS A 179 5.70 80.88 -21.43
N ALA A 180 6.71 80.16 -21.94
CA ALA A 180 7.64 80.72 -22.92
C ALA A 180 6.94 81.14 -24.22
N THR A 181 5.97 80.36 -24.72
CA THR A 181 5.17 80.77 -25.89
C THR A 181 4.32 82.00 -25.61
N GLU A 182 3.68 82.09 -24.45
CA GLU A 182 2.90 83.28 -24.05
C GLU A 182 3.77 84.53 -23.92
N GLU A 183 5.00 84.41 -23.43
CA GLU A 183 5.96 85.52 -23.40
C GLU A 183 6.41 85.97 -24.80
N LEU A 184 6.64 85.02 -25.72
CA LEU A 184 6.99 85.34 -27.11
C LEU A 184 5.82 86.00 -27.84
N GLU A 185 4.59 85.55 -27.62
CA GLU A 185 3.38 86.18 -28.18
C GLU A 185 3.20 87.62 -27.67
N LYS A 186 3.46 87.88 -26.39
CA LYS A 186 3.44 89.25 -25.83
C LYS A 186 4.49 90.15 -26.49
N LYS A 187 5.73 89.68 -26.63
CA LYS A 187 6.82 90.42 -27.28
C LYS A 187 6.51 90.71 -28.75
N ALA A 188 5.99 89.74 -29.49
CA ALA A 188 5.58 89.93 -30.88
C ALA A 188 4.42 90.94 -31.01
N GLY A 189 3.46 90.93 -30.07
CA GLY A 189 2.38 91.92 -30.03
C GLY A 189 2.85 93.35 -29.68
N GLU A 190 3.92 93.48 -28.90
CA GLU A 190 4.57 94.77 -28.61
C GLU A 190 5.40 95.29 -29.80
N GLU A 191 6.07 94.41 -30.55
CA GLU A 191 6.79 94.77 -31.78
C GLU A 191 5.84 95.24 -32.90
N ILE A 192 4.67 94.62 -33.05
CA ILE A 192 3.66 95.03 -34.04
C ILE A 192 3.01 96.38 -33.69
N LYS A 193 2.95 96.77 -32.40
CA LYS A 193 2.45 98.09 -31.97
C LYS A 193 3.45 99.23 -32.17
N ASN A 194 4.73 98.92 -32.38
CA ASN A 194 5.81 99.88 -32.58
C ASN A 194 6.16 100.10 -34.06
N LEU A 195 5.39 99.51 -34.98
CA LEU A 195 5.41 99.75 -36.43
C LEU A 195 4.21 100.61 -36.84
#